data_AF-A0A0T6AHC4-F1
#
_entry.id   AF-A0A0T6AHC4-F1
#
_cell.length_a   1.000
_cell.length_b   1.000
_cell.length_c   1.000
_cell.angle_alpha   90.00
_cell.angle_beta   90.00
_cell.angle_gamma   90.00
#
_symmetry.space_group_name_H-M   'P 1'
#
loop_
_entity.id
_entity.type
_entity.pdbx_description
1 polymer ?
#
loop_
_entity_poly.entity_id
_entity_poly.type
_entity_poly.pdbx_seq_one_letter_code
_entity_poly.pdbx_strand_id
1 'polypeptide(L)'
;MILDIGQIISQLGKEKGIDRSVIIGAIKDALESAAKKKYGMNKRLEAIYDEEAGGFEVLEFKTVVDGVKDQELELSLAEARELDPESRLGDSIGFRMSTKDLGRIAAQTARQIIMQKVKDAEREVIYNEFITRKGEILNGIVQRYERDTIIVDLGRTEAVMPPSEQIPRERYRQGDRIRAYIKDVTKTTRGPEILLSRSDPRVILKLFEQEVPEVYEGVVSILSVAREPGFRTKIAVKSKERDVDPVGACVGMKGSRVQSVVQELRGERIDIIAWDEDPAKFVCNALQPAEIIRVLVNESEKTMEVIVPEEQLLLAIGKRGQNVKLASKLVGWQIEVRAEGQVEDALKRAEGLFAPKKVEAEAPKEEAGGEAPPVATDPQAAIAERDAPGSTARESETPKVDEEGVDVPPAGEPPEEKPGNGSGS
;
A
#
# COMPACT_ATOMS: atom_id res chain seq x y z
N MET A 1 -19.81 52.60 -6.82
CA MET A 1 -19.63 52.37 -5.38
C MET A 1 -18.49 51.39 -5.26
N ILE A 2 -17.41 51.84 -4.64
CA ILE A 2 -16.16 51.12 -4.50
C ILE A 2 -16.38 49.98 -3.49
N LEU A 3 -15.86 48.80 -3.82
CA LEU A 3 -15.99 47.60 -3.00
C LEU A 3 -15.09 47.71 -1.76
N ASP A 4 -15.61 48.09 -0.59
CA ASP A 4 -14.83 48.16 0.66
C ASP A 4 -14.52 46.75 1.22
N ILE A 5 -13.59 46.06 0.54
CA ILE A 5 -13.16 44.69 0.80
C ILE A 5 -11.72 44.65 1.30
N GLY A 6 -10.98 45.77 1.19
CA GLY A 6 -9.58 45.90 1.57
C GLY A 6 -9.34 45.67 3.06
N GLN A 7 -10.25 46.11 3.93
CA GLN A 7 -10.17 45.83 5.36
C GLN A 7 -10.35 44.33 5.65
N ILE A 8 -11.28 43.67 4.97
CA ILE A 8 -11.54 42.23 5.10
C ILE A 8 -10.33 41.42 4.61
N ILE A 9 -9.74 41.78 3.48
CA ILE A 9 -8.52 41.14 2.95
C ILE A 9 -7.36 41.30 3.93
N SER A 10 -7.18 42.51 4.48
CA SER A 10 -6.08 42.81 5.39
C SER A 10 -6.25 42.08 6.73
N GLN A 11 -7.45 42.05 7.27
CA GLN A 11 -7.76 41.32 8.50
C GLN A 11 -7.57 39.81 8.30
N LEU A 12 -8.16 39.24 7.25
CA LEU A 12 -8.08 37.80 7.00
C LEU A 12 -6.68 37.34 6.60
N GLY A 13 -5.93 38.15 5.85
CA GLY A 13 -4.53 37.88 5.52
C GLY A 13 -3.64 37.85 6.78
N LYS A 14 -3.85 38.81 7.69
CA LYS A 14 -3.09 38.91 8.94
C LYS A 14 -3.42 37.80 9.94
N GLU A 15 -4.70 37.44 10.10
CA GLU A 15 -5.14 36.37 11.00
C GLU A 15 -4.62 34.99 10.58
N LYS A 16 -4.41 34.77 9.28
CA LYS A 16 -4.07 33.45 8.70
C LYS A 16 -2.66 33.37 8.10
N GLY A 17 -1.89 34.45 8.16
CA GLY A 17 -0.51 34.50 7.67
C GLY A 17 -0.39 34.36 6.15
N ILE A 18 -1.39 34.79 5.38
CA ILE A 18 -1.42 34.69 3.92
C ILE A 18 -1.06 36.04 3.30
N ASP A 19 -0.19 36.02 2.29
CA ASP A 19 0.20 37.21 1.55
C ASP A 19 -1.00 37.89 0.87
N ARG A 20 -1.13 39.20 1.07
CA ARG A 20 -2.19 40.03 0.52
C ARG A 20 -2.25 39.97 -1.01
N SER A 21 -1.10 39.91 -1.67
CA SER A 21 -0.99 39.87 -3.14
C SER A 21 -1.67 38.63 -3.74
N VAL A 22 -1.54 37.48 -3.07
CA VAL A 22 -2.16 36.22 -3.48
C VAL A 22 -3.68 36.29 -3.38
N ILE A 23 -4.19 36.91 -2.31
CA ILE A 23 -5.63 37.10 -2.11
C ILE A 23 -6.18 38.07 -3.17
N ILE A 24 -5.48 39.18 -3.42
CA ILE A 24 -5.89 40.17 -4.42
C ILE A 24 -5.94 39.54 -5.82
N GLY A 25 -4.88 38.84 -6.24
CA GLY A 25 -4.82 38.22 -7.56
C GLY A 25 -5.97 37.26 -7.81
N ALA A 26 -6.24 36.35 -6.87
CA ALA A 26 -7.31 35.37 -7.04
C ALA A 26 -8.73 35.98 -6.96
N ILE A 27 -8.91 37.11 -6.24
CA ILE A 27 -10.17 37.87 -6.29
C ILE A 27 -10.34 38.55 -7.66
N LYS A 28 -9.27 39.08 -8.27
CA LYS A 28 -9.33 39.65 -9.64
C LYS A 28 -9.83 38.60 -10.63
N ASP A 29 -9.21 37.42 -10.66
CA ASP A 29 -9.60 36.32 -11.55
C ASP A 29 -11.07 35.92 -11.38
N ALA A 30 -11.53 35.85 -10.13
CA ALA A 30 -12.92 35.53 -9.82
C ALA A 30 -13.90 36.62 -10.24
N LEU A 31 -13.53 37.90 -10.02
CA LEU A 31 -14.32 39.04 -10.45
C LEU A 31 -14.42 39.13 -11.97
N GLU A 32 -13.34 38.87 -12.70
CA GLU A 32 -13.37 38.79 -14.16
C GLU A 32 -14.26 37.66 -14.66
N SER A 33 -14.15 36.47 -14.07
CA SER A 33 -15.00 35.32 -14.42
C SER A 33 -16.49 35.63 -14.14
N ALA A 34 -16.79 36.26 -13.02
CA ALA A 34 -18.14 36.67 -12.67
C ALA A 34 -18.66 37.80 -13.58
N ALA A 35 -17.82 38.77 -13.91
CA ALA A 35 -18.15 39.86 -14.82
C ALA A 35 -18.42 39.33 -16.24
N LYS A 36 -17.61 38.41 -16.76
CA LYS A 36 -17.85 37.73 -18.05
C LYS A 36 -19.20 37.00 -18.08
N LYS A 37 -19.56 36.30 -17.00
CA LYS A 37 -20.88 35.64 -16.88
C LYS A 37 -22.04 36.62 -16.86
N LYS A 38 -21.85 37.81 -16.26
CA LYS A 38 -22.92 38.81 -16.10
C LYS A 38 -23.07 39.73 -17.31
N TYR A 39 -21.97 40.16 -17.92
CA TYR A 39 -21.93 41.21 -18.93
C TYR A 39 -21.68 40.70 -20.36
N GLY A 40 -21.25 39.44 -20.51
CA GLY A 40 -20.99 38.83 -21.82
C GLY A 40 -19.61 38.18 -21.86
N MET A 41 -19.55 36.96 -22.40
CA MET A 41 -18.31 36.16 -22.49
C MET A 41 -17.32 36.72 -23.52
N ASN A 42 -17.82 37.44 -24.52
CA ASN A 42 -17.03 37.98 -25.63
C ASN A 42 -16.41 39.34 -25.31
N LYS A 43 -16.79 39.96 -24.19
CA LYS A 43 -16.24 41.26 -23.77
C LYS A 43 -14.88 41.12 -23.12
N ARG A 44 -13.99 42.08 -23.37
CA ARG A 44 -12.70 42.19 -22.70
C ARG A 44 -12.88 42.91 -21.36
N LEU A 45 -13.04 42.12 -20.29
CA LEU A 45 -13.23 42.62 -18.92
C LEU A 45 -11.99 42.34 -18.08
N GLU A 46 -11.54 43.35 -17.33
CA GLU A 46 -10.38 43.25 -16.43
C GLU A 46 -10.76 43.79 -15.03
N ALA A 47 -10.32 43.09 -13.98
CA ALA A 47 -10.53 43.53 -12.60
C ALA A 47 -9.26 44.17 -12.04
N ILE A 48 -9.37 45.42 -11.61
CA ILE A 48 -8.27 46.18 -11.02
C ILE A 48 -8.54 46.36 -9.53
N TYR A 49 -7.48 46.27 -8.73
CA TYR A 49 -7.54 46.56 -7.29
C TYR A 49 -6.91 47.93 -7.07
N ASP A 50 -7.67 48.82 -6.45
CA ASP A 50 -7.22 50.14 -6.01
C ASP A 50 -6.76 50.02 -4.55
N GLU A 51 -5.46 50.24 -4.32
CA GLU A 51 -4.87 50.15 -2.97
C GLU A 51 -5.28 51.32 -2.07
N GLU A 52 -5.51 52.51 -2.63
CA GLU A 52 -5.87 53.71 -1.88
C GLU A 52 -7.35 53.67 -1.48
N ALA A 53 -8.21 53.27 -2.41
CA ALA A 53 -9.63 53.12 -2.17
C ALA A 53 -10.00 51.79 -1.50
N GLY A 54 -9.05 50.86 -1.40
CA GLY A 54 -9.22 49.56 -0.74
C GLY A 54 -10.21 48.63 -1.44
N GLY A 55 -10.46 48.81 -2.74
CA GLY A 55 -11.54 48.12 -3.44
C GLY A 55 -11.23 47.70 -4.86
N PHE A 56 -12.14 46.91 -5.44
CA PHE A 56 -12.02 46.43 -6.82
C PHE A 56 -12.90 47.23 -7.78
N GLU A 57 -12.36 47.53 -8.95
CA GLU A 57 -13.08 48.06 -10.11
C GLU A 57 -13.02 47.04 -11.24
N VAL A 58 -14.08 46.97 -12.06
CA VAL A 58 -14.10 46.16 -13.27
C VAL A 58 -14.19 47.11 -14.46
N LEU A 59 -13.25 46.98 -15.40
CA LEU A 59 -13.18 47.77 -16.63
C LEU A 59 -13.50 46.89 -17.83
N GLU A 60 -14.37 47.39 -18.72
CA GLU A 60 -14.58 46.87 -20.07
C GLU A 60 -13.65 47.61 -21.04
N PHE A 61 -12.78 46.91 -21.74
CA PHE A 61 -11.86 47.50 -22.69
C PHE A 61 -12.37 47.34 -24.12
N LYS A 62 -12.43 48.45 -24.86
CA LYS A 62 -12.70 48.45 -26.30
C LYS A 62 -11.51 49.00 -27.07
N THR A 63 -11.26 48.45 -28.25
CA THR A 63 -10.15 48.86 -29.13
C THR A 63 -10.63 49.90 -30.12
N VAL A 64 -9.89 51.00 -30.27
CA VAL A 64 -10.24 52.07 -31.20
C VAL A 64 -9.90 51.67 -32.63
N VAL A 65 -10.89 51.60 -33.50
CA VAL A 65 -10.75 51.21 -34.91
C VAL A 65 -11.42 52.22 -35.84
N ASP A 66 -11.03 52.20 -37.11
CA ASP A 66 -11.58 53.10 -38.14
C ASP A 66 -12.96 52.62 -38.63
N GLY A 67 -13.18 51.31 -38.69
CA GLY A 67 -14.47 50.70 -39.03
C GLY A 67 -14.85 49.58 -38.07
N VAL A 68 -15.85 49.83 -37.23
CA VAL A 68 -16.35 48.91 -36.20
C VAL A 68 -17.02 47.70 -36.86
N LYS A 69 -16.51 46.50 -36.59
CA LYS A 69 -17.06 45.20 -36.98
C LYS A 69 -17.69 44.48 -35.79
N ASP A 70 -17.11 44.63 -34.60
CA ASP A 70 -17.61 44.06 -33.36
C ASP A 70 -17.89 45.15 -32.32
N GLN A 71 -19.16 45.48 -32.10
CA GLN A 71 -19.57 46.53 -31.16
C GLN A 71 -19.27 46.21 -29.69
N GLU A 72 -18.99 44.94 -29.35
CA GLU A 72 -18.64 44.52 -28.00
C GLU A 72 -17.16 44.72 -27.68
N LEU A 73 -16.30 44.72 -28.71
CA LEU A 73 -14.84 44.76 -28.56
C LEU A 73 -14.18 46.01 -29.16
N GLU A 74 -14.90 46.72 -30.04
CA GLU A 74 -14.37 47.82 -30.81
C GLU A 74 -15.15 49.11 -30.58
N LEU A 75 -14.48 50.24 -30.77
CA LEU A 75 -15.02 51.59 -30.65
C LEU A 75 -14.54 52.43 -31.83
N SER A 76 -15.38 53.30 -32.39
CA SER A 76 -14.94 54.17 -33.48
C SER A 76 -13.98 55.26 -32.98
N LEU A 77 -13.08 55.75 -33.84
CA LEU A 77 -12.18 56.86 -33.50
C LEU A 77 -12.93 58.14 -33.08
N ALA A 78 -14.12 58.37 -33.65
CA ALA A 78 -14.94 59.52 -33.29
C ALA A 78 -15.47 59.40 -31.84
N GLU A 79 -16.06 58.26 -31.50
CA GLU A 79 -16.56 57.98 -30.14
C GLU A 79 -15.42 57.94 -29.10
N ALA A 80 -14.26 57.40 -29.49
CA ALA A 80 -13.08 57.40 -28.63
C ALA A 80 -12.61 58.82 -28.29
N ARG A 81 -12.59 59.73 -29.28
CA ARG A 81 -12.20 61.13 -29.10
C ARG A 81 -13.19 61.97 -28.29
N GLU A 82 -14.46 61.57 -28.21
CA GLU A 82 -15.43 62.18 -27.32
C GLU A 82 -15.14 61.87 -25.84
N LEU A 83 -14.55 60.70 -25.57
CA LEU A 83 -14.23 60.24 -24.22
C LEU A 83 -12.82 60.66 -23.79
N ASP A 84 -11.86 60.56 -24.70
CA ASP A 84 -10.47 61.00 -24.51
C ASP A 84 -9.96 61.67 -25.80
N PRO A 85 -9.82 63.02 -25.82
CA PRO A 85 -9.41 63.78 -27.00
C PRO A 85 -8.08 63.36 -27.63
N GLU A 86 -7.18 62.73 -26.87
CA GLU A 86 -5.85 62.29 -27.36
C GLU A 86 -5.88 60.89 -28.01
N SER A 87 -7.05 60.24 -28.08
CA SER A 87 -7.22 58.88 -28.61
C SER A 87 -6.76 58.72 -30.07
N ARG A 88 -6.06 57.61 -30.33
CA ARG A 88 -5.55 57.18 -31.65
C ARG A 88 -6.10 55.81 -32.02
N LEU A 89 -6.00 55.48 -33.31
CA LEU A 89 -6.32 54.15 -33.80
C LEU A 89 -5.40 53.12 -33.14
N GLY A 90 -5.98 52.04 -32.61
CA GLY A 90 -5.28 50.99 -31.89
C GLY A 90 -5.24 51.17 -30.37
N ASP A 91 -5.66 52.32 -29.83
CA ASP A 91 -5.72 52.54 -28.38
C ASP A 91 -6.85 51.72 -27.74
N SER A 92 -6.77 51.49 -26.43
CA SER A 92 -7.80 50.78 -25.68
C SER A 92 -8.45 51.68 -24.63
N ILE A 93 -9.75 51.92 -24.78
CA ILE A 93 -10.55 52.74 -23.86
C ILE A 93 -11.22 51.82 -22.84
N GLY A 94 -11.01 52.11 -21.55
CA GLY A 94 -11.60 51.38 -20.43
C GLY A 94 -12.88 52.03 -19.91
N PHE A 95 -13.97 51.27 -19.85
CA PHE A 95 -15.27 51.70 -19.33
C PHE A 95 -15.54 51.07 -17.97
N ARG A 96 -15.87 51.88 -16.96
CA ARG A 96 -16.20 51.39 -15.62
C ARG A 96 -17.53 50.65 -15.61
N MET A 97 -17.50 49.39 -15.18
CA MET A 97 -18.68 48.55 -15.05
C MET A 97 -19.28 48.62 -13.65
N SER A 98 -20.60 48.42 -13.54
CA SER A 98 -21.29 48.42 -12.25
C SER A 98 -20.97 47.15 -11.43
N THR A 99 -20.39 47.30 -10.25
CA THR A 99 -19.93 46.17 -9.42
C THR A 99 -20.89 45.80 -8.27
N LYS A 100 -22.11 46.35 -8.22
CA LYS A 100 -23.04 46.18 -7.08
C LYS A 100 -23.30 44.71 -6.69
N ASP A 101 -23.50 43.83 -7.67
CA ASP A 101 -23.74 42.40 -7.42
C ASP A 101 -22.44 41.58 -7.31
N LEU A 102 -21.32 42.15 -7.73
CA LEU A 102 -20.02 41.48 -7.78
C LEU A 102 -19.30 41.52 -6.43
N GLY A 103 -19.66 42.44 -5.52
CA GLY A 103 -19.03 42.54 -4.21
C GLY A 103 -19.28 41.36 -3.29
N ARG A 104 -20.49 40.81 -3.30
CA ARG A 104 -20.81 39.59 -2.55
C ARG A 104 -19.99 38.41 -3.07
N ILE A 105 -19.81 38.32 -4.39
CA ILE A 105 -19.03 37.28 -5.05
C ILE A 105 -17.55 37.42 -4.64
N ALA A 106 -16.98 38.63 -4.72
CA ALA A 106 -15.61 38.90 -4.29
C ALA A 106 -15.36 38.52 -2.83
N ALA A 107 -16.27 38.86 -1.91
CA ALA A 107 -16.14 38.49 -0.50
C ALA A 107 -16.22 36.96 -0.28
N GLN A 108 -17.11 36.27 -0.98
CA GLN A 108 -17.22 34.81 -0.92
C GLN A 108 -15.97 34.12 -1.50
N THR A 109 -15.48 34.59 -2.64
CA THR A 109 -14.26 34.08 -3.26
C THR A 109 -13.04 34.34 -2.39
N ALA A 110 -12.89 35.55 -1.83
CA ALA A 110 -11.82 35.89 -0.90
C ALA A 110 -11.77 34.88 0.26
N ARG A 111 -12.92 34.63 0.90
CA ARG A 111 -13.06 33.64 1.97
C ARG A 111 -12.66 32.24 1.51
N GLN A 112 -13.08 31.81 0.32
CA GLN A 112 -12.76 30.50 -0.24
C GLN A 112 -11.25 30.35 -0.50
N ILE A 113 -10.62 31.35 -1.11
CA ILE A 113 -9.17 31.37 -1.39
C ILE A 113 -8.39 31.31 -0.09
N ILE A 114 -8.78 32.12 0.91
CA ILE A 114 -8.15 32.12 2.22
C ILE A 114 -8.29 30.75 2.88
N MET A 115 -9.48 30.15 2.89
CA MET A 115 -9.68 28.81 3.43
C MET A 115 -8.85 27.76 2.70
N GLN A 116 -8.71 27.87 1.38
CA GLN A 116 -7.87 26.97 0.59
C GLN A 116 -6.39 27.13 0.93
N LYS A 117 -5.89 28.36 1.00
CA LYS A 117 -4.50 28.67 1.35
C LYS A 117 -4.15 28.27 2.77
N VAL A 118 -5.07 28.43 3.72
CA VAL A 118 -4.93 27.91 5.09
C VAL A 118 -4.78 26.39 5.06
N LYS A 119 -5.68 25.69 4.35
CA LYS A 119 -5.61 24.22 4.24
C LYS A 119 -4.31 23.76 3.57
N ASP A 120 -3.84 24.47 2.55
CA ASP A 120 -2.59 24.13 1.86
C ASP A 120 -1.37 24.33 2.77
N ALA A 121 -1.34 25.41 3.56
CA ALA A 121 -0.32 25.63 4.58
C ALA A 121 -0.37 24.56 5.68
N GLU A 122 -1.56 24.21 6.17
CA GLU A 122 -1.75 23.12 7.14
C GLU A 122 -1.24 21.78 6.59
N ARG A 123 -1.57 21.46 5.34
CA ARG A 123 -1.07 20.26 4.64
C ARG A 123 0.45 20.23 4.54
N GLU A 124 1.07 21.37 4.27
CA GLU A 124 2.54 21.47 4.19
C GLU A 124 3.21 21.29 5.55
N VAL A 125 2.64 21.88 6.61
CA VAL A 125 3.09 21.66 7.99
C VAL A 125 2.98 20.18 8.37
N ILE A 126 1.85 19.55 8.10
CA ILE A 126 1.63 18.11 8.36
C ILE A 126 2.66 17.28 7.58
N TYR A 127 2.86 17.55 6.29
CA TYR A 127 3.87 16.84 5.50
C TYR A 127 5.27 16.92 6.12
N ASN A 128 5.71 18.14 6.46
CA ASN A 128 7.04 18.39 7.02
C ASN A 128 7.21 17.72 8.40
N GLU A 129 6.14 17.61 9.19
CA GLU A 129 6.15 16.89 10.47
C GLU A 129 6.29 15.37 10.28
N PHE A 130 5.54 14.77 9.35
CA PHE A 130 5.53 13.31 9.20
C PHE A 130 6.66 12.77 8.35
N ILE A 131 7.20 13.54 7.39
CA ILE A 131 8.35 13.11 6.59
C ILE A 131 9.59 12.89 7.46
N THR A 132 9.79 13.71 8.49
CA THR A 132 10.91 13.54 9.44
C THR A 132 10.73 12.34 10.36
N ARG A 133 9.49 11.89 10.55
CA ARG A 133 9.12 10.73 11.36
C ARG A 133 8.97 9.44 10.56
N LYS A 134 9.25 9.49 9.25
CA LYS A 134 9.25 8.30 8.39
C LYS A 134 10.18 7.26 8.99
N GLY A 135 9.69 6.04 9.18
CA GLY A 135 10.42 4.97 9.84
C GLY A 135 10.14 4.82 11.33
N GLU A 136 9.26 5.63 11.92
CA GLU A 136 8.82 5.46 13.32
C GLU A 136 7.56 4.60 13.43
N ILE A 137 7.31 4.05 14.62
CA ILE A 137 6.02 3.46 15.00
C ILE A 137 5.18 4.51 15.71
N LEU A 138 3.98 4.75 15.19
CA LEU A 138 3.00 5.67 15.78
C LEU A 138 1.79 4.93 16.32
N ASN A 139 1.18 5.56 17.31
CA ASN A 139 -0.12 5.16 17.83
C ASN A 139 -1.19 5.96 17.09
N GLY A 140 -2.24 5.28 16.63
CA GLY A 140 -3.41 5.89 16.03
C GLY A 140 -4.69 5.17 16.44
N ILE A 141 -5.82 5.74 16.03
CA ILE A 141 -7.16 5.18 16.28
C ILE A 141 -7.77 4.81 14.94
N VAL A 142 -8.26 3.58 14.82
CA VAL A 142 -8.95 3.12 13.61
C VAL A 142 -10.27 3.87 13.48
N GLN A 143 -10.41 4.66 12.41
CA GLN A 143 -11.61 5.44 12.16
C GLN A 143 -12.63 4.64 11.36
N ARG A 144 -12.23 4.09 10.21
CA ARG A 144 -13.14 3.42 9.28
C ARG A 144 -12.39 2.53 8.29
N TYR A 145 -13.16 1.73 7.55
CA TYR A 145 -12.68 0.97 6.40
C TYR A 145 -13.18 1.61 5.10
N GLU A 146 -12.27 1.83 4.15
CA GLU A 146 -12.58 2.28 2.79
C GLU A 146 -12.05 1.24 1.79
N ARG A 147 -12.92 0.46 1.16
CA ARG A 147 -12.52 -0.59 0.19
C ARG A 147 -11.38 -1.47 0.72
N ASP A 148 -11.59 -2.04 1.90
CA ASP A 148 -10.60 -2.85 2.66
C ASP A 148 -9.34 -2.11 3.14
N THR A 149 -9.17 -0.82 2.83
CA THR A 149 -8.12 0.03 3.40
C THR A 149 -8.55 0.55 4.76
N ILE A 150 -7.69 0.40 5.77
CA ILE A 150 -7.94 0.96 7.10
C ILE A 150 -7.53 2.43 7.08
N ILE A 151 -8.44 3.30 7.49
CA ILE A 151 -8.16 4.71 7.75
C ILE A 151 -7.90 4.87 9.24
N VAL A 152 -6.72 5.38 9.57
CA VAL A 152 -6.24 5.58 10.94
C VAL A 152 -6.12 7.07 11.22
N ASP A 153 -6.71 7.53 12.31
CA ASP A 153 -6.55 8.89 12.80
C ASP A 153 -5.32 9.01 13.70
N LEU A 154 -4.45 9.96 13.36
CA LEU A 154 -3.24 10.31 14.10
C LEU A 154 -3.44 11.59 14.94
N GLY A 155 -4.67 12.06 15.08
CA GLY A 155 -5.08 13.26 15.82
C GLY A 155 -5.01 14.54 14.99
N ARG A 156 -3.95 14.73 14.21
CA ARG A 156 -3.78 15.90 13.31
C ARG A 156 -4.19 15.63 11.86
N THR A 157 -4.09 14.39 11.43
CA THR A 157 -4.35 13.96 10.05
C THR A 157 -4.74 12.49 10.04
N GLU A 158 -5.37 12.08 8.95
CA GLU A 158 -5.62 10.68 8.65
C GLU A 158 -4.41 10.05 7.95
N ALA A 159 -4.24 8.76 8.17
CA ALA A 159 -3.26 7.91 7.53
C ALA A 159 -3.94 6.65 6.99
N VAL A 160 -3.34 6.04 5.98
CA VAL A 160 -3.92 4.92 5.25
C VAL A 160 -3.09 3.66 5.44
N MET A 161 -3.77 2.52 5.59
CA MET A 161 -3.13 1.21 5.64
C MET A 161 -3.86 0.26 4.69
N PRO A 162 -3.37 0.12 3.44
CA PRO A 162 -4.01 -0.74 2.44
C PRO A 162 -3.85 -2.22 2.80
N PRO A 163 -4.63 -3.13 2.19
CA PRO A 163 -4.60 -4.57 2.52
C PRO A 163 -3.22 -5.22 2.45
N SER A 164 -2.34 -4.78 1.54
CA SER A 164 -0.96 -5.26 1.42
C SER A 164 -0.08 -4.93 2.64
N GLU A 165 -0.42 -3.86 3.35
CA GLU A 165 0.30 -3.38 4.53
C GLU A 165 -0.34 -3.85 5.85
N GLN A 166 -1.49 -4.53 5.77
CA GLN A 166 -2.20 -5.12 6.90
C GLN A 166 -1.72 -6.55 7.18
N ILE A 167 -1.91 -7.01 8.41
CA ILE A 167 -1.72 -8.42 8.76
C ILE A 167 -3.05 -9.16 8.56
N PRO A 168 -3.14 -10.19 7.69
CA PRO A 168 -4.41 -10.82 7.31
C PRO A 168 -5.27 -11.37 8.46
N ARG A 169 -4.66 -11.67 9.61
CA ARG A 169 -5.33 -12.21 10.79
C ARG A 169 -5.70 -11.15 11.83
N GLU A 170 -5.17 -9.94 11.70
CA GLU A 170 -5.51 -8.84 12.59
C GLU A 170 -6.81 -8.19 12.10
N ARG A 171 -7.86 -8.26 12.91
CA ARG A 171 -9.10 -7.52 12.68
C ARG A 171 -9.17 -6.36 13.63
N TYR A 172 -9.43 -5.18 13.08
CA TYR A 172 -9.65 -3.96 13.84
C TYR A 172 -11.11 -3.55 13.73
N ARG A 173 -11.64 -2.99 14.80
CA ARG A 173 -12.93 -2.32 14.84
C ARG A 173 -12.71 -0.81 14.86
N GLN A 174 -13.74 -0.07 14.47
CA GLN A 174 -13.75 1.38 14.66
C GLN A 174 -13.54 1.71 16.14
N GLY A 175 -12.66 2.65 16.43
CA GLY A 175 -12.25 3.05 17.78
C GLY A 175 -11.09 2.24 18.36
N ASP A 176 -10.67 1.13 17.73
CA ASP A 176 -9.53 0.36 18.20
C ASP A 176 -8.25 1.19 18.09
N ARG A 177 -7.38 1.08 19.09
CA ARG A 177 -6.02 1.61 19.01
C ARG A 177 -5.16 0.67 18.17
N ILE A 178 -4.34 1.27 17.31
CA ILE A 178 -3.40 0.56 16.45
C ILE A 178 -2.03 1.22 16.53
N ARG A 179 -0.98 0.40 16.68
CA ARG A 179 0.41 0.85 16.50
C ARG A 179 0.87 0.45 15.12
N ALA A 180 1.39 1.37 14.33
CA ALA A 180 1.80 1.07 12.97
C ALA A 180 3.05 1.83 12.57
N TYR A 181 3.85 1.22 11.70
CA TYR A 181 5.08 1.80 11.16
C TYR A 181 4.76 2.76 10.02
N ILE A 182 5.36 3.95 10.03
CA ILE A 182 5.27 4.89 8.90
C ILE A 182 6.19 4.38 7.78
N LYS A 183 5.58 3.74 6.78
CA LYS A 183 6.29 3.20 5.63
C LYS A 183 6.71 4.29 4.66
N ASP A 184 5.80 5.19 4.36
CA ASP A 184 6.06 6.31 3.46
C ASP A 184 5.17 7.51 3.73
N VAL A 185 5.61 8.68 3.26
CA VAL A 185 4.86 9.94 3.34
C VAL A 185 4.99 10.65 1.99
N THR A 186 3.89 10.73 1.25
CA THR A 186 3.87 11.28 -0.11
C THR A 186 3.02 12.54 -0.18
N LYS A 187 3.41 13.51 -1.02
CA LYS A 187 2.57 14.68 -1.31
C LYS A 187 1.59 14.33 -2.43
N THR A 188 0.30 14.42 -2.18
CA THR A 188 -0.74 14.27 -3.21
C THR A 188 -1.49 15.58 -3.43
N THR A 189 -2.31 15.66 -4.47
CA THR A 189 -3.18 16.82 -4.74
C THR A 189 -4.23 17.06 -3.66
N ARG A 190 -4.52 16.04 -2.83
CA ARG A 190 -5.51 16.13 -1.73
C ARG A 190 -4.86 16.44 -0.37
N GLY A 191 -3.52 16.41 -0.29
CA GLY A 191 -2.75 16.59 0.95
C GLY A 191 -1.66 15.54 1.09
N PRO A 192 -0.89 15.57 2.20
CA PRO A 192 0.04 14.50 2.52
C PRO A 192 -0.72 13.19 2.76
N GLU A 193 -0.26 12.13 2.11
CA GLU A 193 -0.75 10.77 2.35
C GLU A 193 0.31 10.03 3.17
N ILE A 194 -0.08 9.57 4.35
CA ILE A 194 0.79 8.83 5.27
C ILE A 194 0.45 7.36 5.12
N LEU A 195 1.38 6.60 4.55
CA LEU A 195 1.25 5.17 4.38
C LEU A 195 1.76 4.46 5.63
N LEU A 196 0.84 3.81 6.34
CA LEU A 196 1.15 2.98 7.48
C LEU A 196 1.31 1.51 7.07
N SER A 197 2.12 0.78 7.83
CA SER A 197 2.26 -0.65 7.68
C SER A 197 2.38 -1.37 9.01
N ARG A 198 1.75 -2.55 9.06
CA ARG A 198 1.98 -3.56 10.10
C ARG A 198 2.61 -4.83 9.55
N SER A 199 2.53 -5.09 8.25
CA SER A 199 3.14 -6.25 7.60
C SER A 199 4.62 -6.07 7.27
N ASP A 200 5.13 -4.83 7.17
CA ASP A 200 6.52 -4.55 6.82
C ASP A 200 7.51 -5.15 7.85
N PRO A 201 8.59 -5.83 7.45
CA PRO A 201 9.60 -6.37 8.37
C PRO A 201 10.22 -5.32 9.31
N ARG A 202 10.27 -4.05 8.91
CA ARG A 202 10.84 -2.96 9.74
C ARG A 202 10.02 -2.65 10.98
N VAL A 203 8.75 -3.05 11.02
CA VAL A 203 7.93 -3.01 12.24
C VAL A 203 8.63 -3.80 13.36
N ILE A 204 9.21 -4.96 13.03
CA ILE A 204 9.91 -5.81 14.01
C ILE A 204 11.12 -5.07 14.59
N LEU A 205 11.95 -4.48 13.72
CA LEU A 205 13.13 -3.72 14.12
C LEU A 205 12.76 -2.63 15.12
N LYS A 206 11.73 -1.82 14.79
CA LYS A 206 11.30 -0.70 15.60
C LYS A 206 10.61 -1.12 16.90
N LEU A 207 9.88 -2.24 16.91
CA LEU A 207 9.31 -2.78 18.16
C LEU A 207 10.41 -3.27 19.11
N PHE A 208 11.42 -3.98 18.60
CA PHE A 208 12.55 -4.40 19.43
C PHE A 208 13.41 -3.23 19.90
N GLU A 209 13.60 -2.20 19.06
CA GLU A 209 14.28 -0.97 19.46
C GLU A 209 13.55 -0.24 20.60
N GLN A 210 12.22 -0.30 20.65
CA GLN A 210 11.42 0.27 21.75
C GLN A 210 11.42 -0.59 23.02
N GLU A 211 11.48 -1.92 22.89
CA GLU A 211 11.36 -2.87 24.00
C GLU A 211 12.72 -3.25 24.63
N VAL A 212 13.81 -3.21 23.86
CA VAL A 212 15.14 -3.72 24.25
C VAL A 212 16.16 -2.56 24.28
N PRO A 213 16.57 -2.08 25.47
CA PRO A 213 17.53 -0.98 25.62
C PRO A 213 18.85 -1.22 24.87
N GLU A 214 19.35 -2.46 24.89
CA GLU A 214 20.60 -2.84 24.24
C GLU A 214 20.53 -2.71 22.71
N VAL A 215 19.33 -2.83 22.12
CA VAL A 215 19.08 -2.59 20.69
C VAL A 215 19.01 -1.10 20.40
N TYR A 216 18.37 -0.32 21.28
CA TYR A 216 18.29 1.15 21.16
C TYR A 216 19.67 1.82 21.24
N GLU A 217 20.51 1.38 22.18
CA GLU A 217 21.89 1.85 22.35
C GLU A 217 22.83 1.32 21.26
N GLY A 218 22.38 0.35 20.47
CA GLY A 218 23.15 -0.25 19.38
C GLY A 218 24.24 -1.21 19.84
N VAL A 219 24.21 -1.69 21.08
CA VAL A 219 25.06 -2.78 21.61
C VAL A 219 24.69 -4.09 20.92
N VAL A 220 23.40 -4.38 20.82
CA VAL A 220 22.84 -5.49 20.06
C VAL A 220 22.27 -4.98 18.75
N SER A 221 22.66 -5.61 17.64
CA SER A 221 22.18 -5.27 16.30
C SER A 221 21.34 -6.40 15.71
N ILE A 222 20.16 -6.06 15.17
CA ILE A 222 19.33 -6.99 14.39
C ILE A 222 19.81 -6.90 12.94
N LEU A 223 20.46 -7.96 12.45
CA LEU A 223 21.13 -7.98 11.15
C LEU A 223 20.20 -8.39 10.00
N SER A 224 19.24 -9.28 10.29
CA SER A 224 18.32 -9.81 9.28
C SER A 224 16.98 -10.15 9.92
N VAL A 225 15.91 -9.99 9.15
CA VAL A 225 14.53 -10.31 9.54
C VAL A 225 13.86 -11.08 8.40
N ALA A 226 13.49 -12.32 8.68
CA ALA A 226 12.66 -13.12 7.78
C ALA A 226 11.26 -13.23 8.40
N ARG A 227 10.26 -12.67 7.72
CA ARG A 227 8.90 -12.49 8.27
C ARG A 227 7.83 -13.08 7.38
N GLU A 228 6.90 -13.80 7.99
CA GLU A 228 5.56 -14.11 7.46
C GLU A 228 4.52 -13.47 8.38
N PRO A 229 3.99 -12.27 8.03
CA PRO A 229 3.20 -11.43 8.92
C PRO A 229 1.97 -12.14 9.50
N GLY A 230 1.81 -12.07 10.82
CA GLY A 230 0.71 -12.71 11.56
C GLY A 230 0.87 -14.22 11.79
N PHE A 231 2.02 -14.79 11.43
CA PHE A 231 2.31 -16.21 11.65
C PHE A 231 3.61 -16.41 12.42
N ARG A 232 4.74 -16.12 11.77
CA ARG A 232 6.07 -16.40 12.32
C ARG A 232 7.11 -15.48 11.71
N THR A 233 8.02 -15.02 12.56
CA THR A 233 9.18 -14.21 12.21
C THR A 233 10.42 -14.84 12.81
N LYS A 234 11.51 -14.84 12.04
CA LYS A 234 12.86 -15.14 12.50
C LYS A 234 13.69 -13.87 12.43
N ILE A 235 14.39 -13.55 13.51
CA ILE A 235 15.34 -12.43 13.54
C ILE A 235 16.74 -12.93 13.87
N ALA A 236 17.74 -12.35 13.22
CA ALA A 236 19.15 -12.65 13.46
C ALA A 236 19.79 -11.50 14.24
N VAL A 237 20.35 -11.80 15.39
CA VAL A 237 20.92 -10.80 16.31
C VAL A 237 22.40 -11.06 16.56
N LYS A 238 23.19 -9.99 16.65
CA LYS A 238 24.61 -10.02 17.00
C LYS A 238 24.90 -8.94 18.04
N SER A 239 25.71 -9.26 19.04
CA SER A 239 26.23 -8.25 19.97
C SER A 239 27.56 -7.69 19.45
N LYS A 240 27.77 -6.38 19.63
CA LYS A 240 29.08 -5.74 19.44
C LYS A 240 30.00 -5.97 20.64
N GLU A 241 29.43 -6.22 21.80
CA GLU A 241 30.15 -6.45 23.05
C GLU A 241 30.17 -7.94 23.41
N ARG A 242 31.35 -8.43 23.81
CA ARG A 242 31.55 -9.85 24.12
C ARG A 242 30.82 -10.30 25.39
N ASP A 243 30.59 -9.38 26.32
CA ASP A 243 29.99 -9.66 27.62
C ASP A 243 28.45 -9.58 27.60
N VAL A 244 27.87 -9.26 26.43
CA VAL A 244 26.42 -9.13 26.24
C VAL A 244 25.93 -10.25 25.33
N ASP A 245 25.08 -11.12 25.88
CA ASP A 245 24.37 -12.13 25.09
C ASP A 245 23.21 -11.46 24.29
N PRO A 246 23.28 -11.43 22.95
CA PRO A 246 22.26 -10.77 22.14
C PRO A 246 20.91 -11.50 22.19
N VAL A 247 20.89 -12.82 22.37
CA VAL A 247 19.63 -13.58 22.44
C VAL A 247 18.96 -13.32 23.78
N GLY A 248 19.71 -13.46 24.88
CA GLY A 248 19.23 -13.17 26.23
C GLY A 248 18.71 -11.73 26.39
N ALA A 249 19.41 -10.75 25.82
CA ALA A 249 18.99 -9.35 25.84
C ALA A 249 17.62 -9.15 25.15
N CYS A 250 17.41 -9.75 23.98
CA CYS A 250 16.16 -9.63 23.25
C CYS A 250 15.01 -10.46 23.85
N VAL A 251 15.30 -11.60 24.47
CA VAL A 251 14.29 -12.44 25.14
C VAL A 251 13.84 -11.80 26.46
N GLY A 252 14.78 -11.27 27.26
CA GLY A 252 14.53 -10.75 28.59
C GLY A 252 14.20 -11.83 29.62
N MET A 253 13.99 -11.43 30.88
CA MET A 253 13.69 -12.37 31.97
C MET A 253 12.45 -13.20 31.63
N LYS A 254 12.62 -14.53 31.54
CA LYS A 254 11.55 -15.49 31.18
C LYS A 254 10.81 -15.14 29.87
N GLY A 255 11.47 -14.48 28.93
CA GLY A 255 10.84 -14.08 27.67
C GLY A 255 9.98 -12.82 27.73
N SER A 256 10.00 -12.07 28.83
CA SER A 256 9.14 -10.88 29.02
C SER A 256 9.18 -9.91 27.84
N ARG A 257 10.39 -9.53 27.35
CA ARG A 257 10.55 -8.55 26.27
C ARG A 257 10.00 -9.06 24.94
N VAL A 258 10.40 -10.28 24.53
CA VAL A 258 9.88 -10.88 23.29
C VAL A 258 8.37 -11.11 23.35
N GLN A 259 7.82 -11.46 24.52
CA GLN A 259 6.39 -11.64 24.70
C GLN A 259 5.62 -10.32 24.56
N SER A 260 6.15 -9.18 25.03
CA SER A 260 5.56 -7.85 24.77
C SER A 260 5.41 -7.60 23.26
N VAL A 261 6.46 -7.89 22.49
CA VAL A 261 6.45 -7.72 21.02
C VAL A 261 5.48 -8.70 20.35
N VAL A 262 5.43 -9.96 20.79
CA VAL A 262 4.50 -10.98 20.29
C VAL A 262 3.04 -10.56 20.56
N GLN A 263 2.75 -10.01 21.74
CA GLN A 263 1.42 -9.51 22.10
C GLN A 263 1.02 -8.31 21.25
N GLU A 264 1.95 -7.39 21.00
CA GLU A 264 1.73 -6.26 20.09
C GLU A 264 1.40 -6.71 18.66
N LEU A 265 1.99 -7.82 18.19
CA LEU A 265 1.72 -8.45 16.89
C LEU A 265 0.57 -9.48 16.93
N ARG A 266 -0.29 -9.40 17.96
CA ARG A 266 -1.46 -10.27 18.16
C ARG A 266 -1.17 -11.77 18.02
N GLY A 267 -0.02 -12.21 18.53
CA GLY A 267 0.38 -13.62 18.58
C GLY A 267 1.23 -14.11 17.41
N GLU A 268 1.81 -13.21 16.61
CA GLU A 268 2.88 -13.57 15.67
C GLU A 268 4.07 -14.17 16.45
N ARG A 269 4.47 -15.42 16.15
CA ARG A 269 5.60 -16.07 16.84
C ARG A 269 6.94 -15.49 16.38
N ILE A 270 7.85 -15.21 17.31
CA ILE A 270 9.17 -14.66 16.99
C ILE A 270 10.25 -15.62 17.49
N ASP A 271 11.10 -16.09 16.58
CA ASP A 271 12.33 -16.81 16.92
C ASP A 271 13.50 -15.82 16.86
N ILE A 272 14.29 -15.78 17.92
CA ILE A 272 15.49 -14.94 18.04
C ILE A 272 16.70 -15.84 17.90
N ILE A 273 17.52 -15.58 16.88
CA ILE A 273 18.59 -16.47 16.45
C ILE A 273 19.92 -15.73 16.55
N ALA A 274 20.89 -16.34 17.22
CA ALA A 274 22.26 -15.83 17.24
C ALA A 274 22.85 -15.91 15.83
N TRP A 275 23.25 -14.76 15.30
CA TRP A 275 23.94 -14.68 14.02
C TRP A 275 25.38 -15.18 14.14
N ASP A 276 25.85 -15.92 13.14
CA ASP A 276 27.22 -16.42 13.05
C ASP A 276 27.81 -16.06 11.68
N GLU A 277 29.13 -15.88 11.64
CA GLU A 277 29.89 -15.61 10.41
C GLU A 277 30.02 -16.89 9.57
N ASP A 278 30.07 -18.04 10.24
CA ASP A 278 30.05 -19.35 9.61
C ASP A 278 28.62 -19.70 9.16
N PRO A 279 28.37 -19.77 7.84
CA PRO A 279 27.02 -19.98 7.32
C PRO A 279 26.47 -21.37 7.69
N ALA A 280 27.33 -22.37 7.95
CA ALA A 280 26.91 -23.69 8.42
C ALA A 280 26.40 -23.64 9.87
N LYS A 281 27.06 -22.90 10.75
CA LYS A 281 26.57 -22.67 12.13
C LYS A 281 25.31 -21.83 12.14
N PHE A 282 25.27 -20.80 11.30
CA PHE A 282 24.12 -19.90 11.26
C PHE A 282 22.86 -20.61 10.77
N VAL A 283 22.96 -21.50 9.77
CA VAL A 283 21.80 -22.29 9.34
C VAL A 283 21.33 -23.28 10.41
N CYS A 284 22.27 -23.85 11.18
CA CYS A 284 21.91 -24.71 12.32
C CYS A 284 21.07 -23.96 13.36
N ASN A 285 21.47 -22.73 13.69
CA ASN A 285 20.70 -21.88 14.59
C ASN A 285 19.35 -21.46 13.96
N ALA A 286 19.31 -21.20 12.65
CA ALA A 286 18.11 -20.72 11.97
C ALA A 286 16.99 -21.77 11.85
N LEU A 287 17.35 -23.05 11.75
CA LEU A 287 16.40 -24.17 11.62
C LEU A 287 15.87 -24.68 12.95
N GLN A 288 16.32 -24.15 14.09
CA GLN A 288 15.77 -24.46 15.40
C GLN A 288 14.23 -24.38 15.40
N PRO A 289 13.54 -25.35 16.03
CA PRO A 289 14.05 -26.32 17.01
C PRO A 289 14.55 -27.68 16.45
N ALA A 290 14.70 -27.84 15.13
CA ALA A 290 15.21 -29.10 14.58
C ALA A 290 16.72 -29.27 14.81
N GLU A 291 17.13 -30.46 15.24
CA GLU A 291 18.50 -30.92 15.35
C GLU A 291 19.02 -31.38 13.98
N ILE A 292 20.28 -31.05 13.72
CA ILE A 292 20.90 -31.25 12.41
C ILE A 292 22.11 -32.16 12.60
N ILE A 293 22.19 -33.17 11.73
CA ILE A 293 23.30 -34.14 11.72
C ILE A 293 24.48 -33.53 10.96
N ARG A 294 24.25 -33.01 9.76
CA ARG A 294 25.29 -32.39 8.93
C ARG A 294 24.72 -31.35 7.97
N VAL A 295 25.57 -30.41 7.59
CA VAL A 295 25.30 -29.39 6.57
C VAL A 295 26.34 -29.53 5.47
N LEU A 296 25.89 -29.69 4.23
CA LEU A 296 26.73 -29.62 3.04
C LEU A 296 26.54 -28.24 2.42
N VAL A 297 27.64 -27.51 2.26
CA VAL A 297 27.61 -26.15 1.74
C VAL A 297 28.17 -26.15 0.32
N ASN A 298 27.41 -25.58 -0.62
CA ASN A 298 27.90 -25.27 -1.95
C ASN A 298 27.98 -23.74 -2.10
N GLU A 299 29.19 -23.22 -1.92
CA GLU A 299 29.45 -21.78 -1.97
C GLU A 299 29.21 -21.17 -3.35
N SER A 300 29.42 -21.94 -4.42
CA SER A 300 29.30 -21.44 -5.79
C SER A 300 27.85 -21.13 -6.18
N GLU A 301 26.90 -21.96 -5.73
CA GLU A 301 25.47 -21.79 -6.01
C GLU A 301 24.70 -21.11 -4.87
N LYS A 302 25.37 -20.86 -3.73
CA LYS A 302 24.73 -20.42 -2.47
C LYS A 302 23.59 -21.33 -2.04
N THR A 303 23.83 -22.64 -2.16
CA THR A 303 22.90 -23.71 -1.76
C THR A 303 23.47 -24.47 -0.57
N MET A 304 22.59 -24.94 0.31
CA MET A 304 22.92 -25.77 1.46
C MET A 304 22.00 -26.99 1.49
N GLU A 305 22.59 -28.17 1.64
CA GLU A 305 21.85 -29.40 1.93
C GLU A 305 22.02 -29.74 3.41
N VAL A 306 20.91 -29.69 4.14
CA VAL A 306 20.85 -29.94 5.57
C VAL A 306 20.27 -31.33 5.81
N ILE A 307 21.05 -32.19 6.45
CA ILE A 307 20.63 -33.54 6.80
C ILE A 307 20.16 -33.57 8.24
N VAL A 308 18.94 -34.07 8.44
CA VAL A 308 18.30 -34.21 9.74
C VAL A 308 17.90 -35.67 9.98
N PRO A 309 17.67 -36.07 11.23
CA PRO A 309 17.06 -37.36 11.52
C PRO A 309 15.68 -37.47 10.86
N GLU A 310 15.27 -38.69 10.49
CA GLU A 310 14.03 -38.91 9.74
C GLU A 310 12.79 -38.41 10.50
N GLU A 311 12.78 -38.56 11.82
CA GLU A 311 11.74 -38.09 12.72
C GLU A 311 11.66 -36.55 12.80
N GLN A 312 12.74 -35.85 12.48
CA GLN A 312 12.82 -34.39 12.53
C GLN A 312 12.62 -33.71 11.16
N LEU A 313 12.54 -34.47 10.07
CA LEU A 313 12.35 -33.94 8.71
C LEU A 313 11.15 -32.99 8.62
N LEU A 314 10.00 -33.40 9.17
CA LEU A 314 8.78 -32.58 9.16
C LEU A 314 8.91 -31.32 10.02
N LEU A 315 9.65 -31.39 11.13
CA LEU A 315 9.90 -30.26 12.02
C LEU A 315 10.82 -29.22 11.34
N ALA A 316 11.88 -29.70 10.71
CA ALA A 316 12.85 -28.89 10.00
C ALA A 316 12.22 -28.14 8.81
N ILE A 317 11.40 -28.82 8.00
CA ILE A 317 10.63 -28.20 6.92
C ILE A 317 9.58 -27.22 7.48
N GLY A 318 8.86 -27.66 8.52
CA GLY A 318 7.76 -26.93 9.14
C GLY A 318 6.47 -26.95 8.30
N LYS A 319 5.37 -26.46 8.89
CA LYS A 319 4.05 -26.44 8.24
C LYS A 319 4.11 -25.66 6.91
N ARG A 320 3.82 -26.33 5.79
CA ARG A 320 3.91 -25.79 4.42
C ARG A 320 5.31 -25.24 4.06
N GLY A 321 6.38 -25.79 4.64
CA GLY A 321 7.74 -25.31 4.39
C GLY A 321 8.07 -23.97 5.05
N GLN A 322 7.24 -23.49 5.99
CA GLN A 322 7.44 -22.18 6.62
C GLN A 322 8.80 -22.06 7.31
N ASN A 323 9.27 -23.11 8.01
CA ASN A 323 10.50 -23.01 8.80
C ASN A 323 11.73 -22.90 7.88
N VAL A 324 11.84 -23.79 6.90
CA VAL A 324 12.93 -23.76 5.90
C VAL A 324 12.91 -22.49 5.05
N LYS A 325 11.72 -21.99 4.67
CA LYS A 325 11.58 -20.76 3.88
C LYS A 325 12.00 -19.52 4.68
N LEU A 326 11.63 -19.45 5.96
CA LEU A 326 12.08 -18.36 6.84
C LEU A 326 13.58 -18.44 7.11
N ALA A 327 14.13 -19.63 7.36
CA ALA A 327 15.56 -19.84 7.55
C ALA A 327 16.34 -19.44 6.28
N SER A 328 15.87 -19.85 5.11
CA SER A 328 16.49 -19.53 3.81
C SER A 328 16.53 -18.02 3.57
N LYS A 329 15.42 -17.32 3.84
CA LYS A 329 15.38 -15.84 3.78
C LYS A 329 16.29 -15.17 4.81
N LEU A 330 16.40 -15.73 6.01
CA LEU A 330 17.19 -15.15 7.10
C LEU A 330 18.69 -15.25 6.80
N VAL A 331 19.14 -16.43 6.36
CA VAL A 331 20.54 -16.75 6.04
C VAL A 331 20.94 -16.17 4.68
N GLY A 332 19.99 -16.05 3.74
CA GLY A 332 20.24 -15.58 2.38
C GLY A 332 20.77 -16.68 1.44
N TRP A 333 20.55 -17.94 1.78
CA TRP A 333 20.97 -19.13 1.04
C TRP A 333 19.76 -20.01 0.72
N GLN A 334 19.81 -20.76 -0.37
CA GLN A 334 18.80 -21.78 -0.65
C GLN A 334 19.07 -23.00 0.23
N ILE A 335 18.09 -23.40 1.03
CA ILE A 335 18.24 -24.51 1.98
C ILE A 335 17.34 -25.65 1.52
N GLU A 336 17.93 -26.80 1.26
CA GLU A 336 17.25 -28.07 1.04
C GLU A 336 17.42 -28.94 2.29
N VAL A 337 16.34 -29.54 2.78
CA VAL A 337 16.37 -30.42 3.95
C VAL A 337 16.11 -31.86 3.51
N ARG A 338 16.99 -32.79 3.87
CA ARG A 338 16.83 -34.23 3.59
C ARG A 338 16.94 -35.07 4.86
N ALA A 339 16.25 -36.21 4.88
CA ALA A 339 16.43 -37.18 5.94
C ALA A 339 17.71 -38.02 5.70
N GLU A 340 18.38 -38.42 6.78
CA GLU A 340 19.59 -39.26 6.72
C GLU A 340 19.39 -40.51 5.86
N GLY A 341 18.29 -41.24 6.05
CA GLY A 341 17.98 -42.45 5.27
C GLY A 341 17.86 -42.19 3.77
N GLN A 342 17.37 -41.02 3.36
CA GLN A 342 17.28 -40.66 1.92
C GLN A 342 18.66 -40.47 1.28
N VAL A 343 19.61 -39.96 2.06
CA VAL A 343 20.98 -39.72 1.60
C VAL A 343 21.76 -41.04 1.56
N GLU A 344 21.59 -41.92 2.54
CA GLU A 344 22.17 -43.26 2.51
C GLU A 344 21.66 -44.09 1.32
N ASP A 345 20.35 -44.04 1.05
CA ASP A 345 19.75 -44.74 -0.08
C ASP A 345 20.26 -44.20 -1.42
N ALA A 346 20.45 -42.88 -1.53
CA ALA A 346 21.03 -42.27 -2.72
C ALA A 346 22.49 -42.71 -2.93
N LEU A 347 23.29 -42.79 -1.87
CA LEU A 347 24.67 -43.27 -1.92
C LEU A 347 24.74 -44.75 -2.33
N LYS A 348 23.92 -45.62 -1.73
CA LYS A 348 23.84 -47.05 -2.09
C LYS A 348 23.42 -47.26 -3.55
N ARG A 349 22.48 -46.46 -4.06
CA ARG A 349 22.09 -46.51 -5.48
C ARG A 349 23.20 -46.03 -6.41
N ALA A 350 23.94 -44.99 -6.03
CA ALA A 350 25.07 -44.50 -6.80
C ALA A 350 26.19 -45.55 -6.85
N GLU A 351 26.55 -46.15 -5.71
CA GLU A 351 27.56 -47.22 -5.64
C GLU A 351 27.16 -48.46 -6.44
N GLY A 352 25.87 -48.82 -6.46
CA GLY A 352 25.34 -49.91 -7.30
C GLY A 352 25.46 -49.66 -8.81
N LEU A 353 25.53 -48.39 -9.25
CA LEU A 353 25.79 -48.04 -10.65
C LEU A 353 27.28 -48.11 -11.03
N PHE A 354 28.20 -47.99 -10.06
CA PHE A 354 29.65 -48.02 -10.28
C PHE A 354 30.30 -49.38 -9.94
N ALA A 355 29.53 -50.36 -9.47
CA ALA A 355 30.02 -51.72 -9.28
C ALA A 355 30.43 -52.33 -10.64
N PRO A 356 31.68 -52.78 -10.82
CA PRO A 356 32.10 -53.40 -12.07
C PRO A 356 31.25 -54.66 -12.30
N LYS A 357 30.56 -54.73 -13.44
CA LYS A 357 29.92 -55.95 -13.92
C LYS A 357 30.96 -57.07 -13.86
N LYS A 358 30.81 -58.01 -12.93
CA LYS A 358 31.49 -59.29 -13.02
C LYS A 358 31.02 -59.92 -14.32
N VAL A 359 31.92 -60.01 -15.30
CA VAL A 359 31.73 -60.84 -16.48
C VAL A 359 31.72 -62.27 -15.97
N GLU A 360 30.53 -62.86 -15.86
CA GLU A 360 30.40 -64.31 -15.65
C GLU A 360 30.95 -64.99 -16.90
N ALA A 361 32.06 -65.71 -16.72
CA ALA A 361 32.64 -66.55 -17.75
C ALA A 361 31.72 -67.76 -17.97
N GLU A 362 31.21 -67.91 -19.19
CA GLU A 362 30.54 -69.13 -19.64
C GLU A 362 31.51 -70.32 -19.58
N ALA A 363 31.09 -71.39 -18.89
CA ALA A 363 31.66 -72.73 -19.01
C ALA A 363 30.59 -73.70 -19.56
N PRO A 364 30.98 -74.73 -20.32
CA PRO A 364 30.09 -75.43 -21.25
C PRO A 364 29.17 -76.45 -20.55
N LYS A 365 27.95 -76.61 -21.07
CA LYS A 365 26.99 -77.64 -20.67
C LYS A 365 27.20 -78.93 -21.46
N GLU A 366 27.30 -80.06 -20.76
CA GLU A 366 27.03 -81.42 -21.27
C GLU A 366 25.59 -81.84 -20.91
N GLU A 367 24.98 -82.59 -21.82
CA GLU A 367 23.58 -83.05 -21.82
C GLU A 367 23.34 -84.29 -20.93
N ALA A 368 22.13 -84.42 -20.35
CA ALA A 368 21.27 -85.61 -20.51
C ALA A 368 19.91 -85.46 -19.77
N GLY A 369 18.82 -85.62 -20.54
CA GLY A 369 17.44 -86.13 -20.27
C GLY A 369 16.73 -85.92 -18.91
N GLY A 370 15.44 -85.66 -18.82
CA GLY A 370 14.34 -85.62 -19.78
C GLY A 370 13.01 -85.81 -19.03
N GLU A 371 11.97 -85.05 -19.39
CA GLU A 371 10.57 -85.47 -19.61
C GLU A 371 9.66 -84.23 -19.76
N ALA A 372 8.84 -84.24 -20.82
CA ALA A 372 7.78 -83.28 -21.12
C ALA A 372 6.42 -84.01 -21.02
N PRO A 373 5.25 -83.34 -21.06
CA PRO A 373 4.64 -83.02 -22.37
C PRO A 373 3.69 -81.77 -22.32
N PRO A 374 2.87 -81.48 -23.35
CA PRO A 374 3.28 -81.00 -24.67
C PRO A 374 2.48 -79.74 -25.13
N VAL A 375 2.80 -79.33 -26.36
CA VAL A 375 2.47 -78.08 -27.04
C VAL A 375 1.39 -78.28 -28.13
N ALA A 376 0.60 -77.22 -28.34
CA ALA A 376 -0.12 -76.75 -29.54
C ALA A 376 -1.07 -77.66 -30.34
N THR A 377 -2.19 -77.07 -30.78
CA THR A 377 -2.47 -76.81 -32.21
C THR A 377 -3.51 -75.69 -32.39
N ASP A 378 -3.34 -75.00 -33.52
CA ASP A 378 -3.90 -73.75 -34.05
C ASP A 378 -5.20 -74.03 -34.90
N PRO A 379 -5.68 -73.18 -35.85
CA PRO A 379 -6.57 -72.00 -35.74
C PRO A 379 -7.86 -72.09 -36.61
N GLN A 380 -8.71 -71.04 -36.58
CA GLN A 380 -9.39 -70.34 -37.72
C GLN A 380 -10.86 -69.89 -37.51
N ALA A 381 -11.04 -68.57 -37.73
CA ALA A 381 -12.04 -67.85 -38.54
C ALA A 381 -13.58 -67.91 -38.26
N ALA A 382 -14.17 -66.71 -38.11
CA ALA A 382 -15.25 -66.12 -38.96
C ALA A 382 -16.51 -65.52 -38.25
N ILE A 383 -16.58 -64.17 -38.25
CA ILE A 383 -17.67 -63.21 -38.60
C ILE A 383 -19.07 -63.19 -37.91
N ALA A 384 -19.48 -61.95 -37.52
CA ALA A 384 -20.79 -61.23 -37.64
C ALA A 384 -21.82 -61.10 -36.48
N GLU A 385 -22.06 -59.80 -36.13
CA GLU A 385 -23.32 -59.07 -35.78
C GLU A 385 -24.11 -59.41 -34.49
N ARG A 386 -24.71 -58.52 -33.66
CA ARG A 386 -24.99 -57.06 -33.45
C ARG A 386 -25.21 -56.88 -31.90
N ASP A 387 -25.12 -55.73 -31.22
CA ASP A 387 -25.98 -54.53 -31.29
C ASP A 387 -25.44 -53.41 -30.35
N ALA A 388 -25.84 -52.16 -30.64
CA ALA A 388 -25.51 -50.88 -29.98
C ALA A 388 -26.24 -50.67 -28.62
N PRO A 389 -26.18 -49.50 -27.91
CA PRO A 389 -25.51 -48.21 -28.15
C PRO A 389 -24.66 -47.73 -26.93
N GLY A 390 -23.86 -46.66 -26.93
CA GLY A 390 -23.63 -45.57 -27.86
C GLY A 390 -23.51 -44.23 -27.10
N SER A 391 -22.27 -43.71 -26.98
CA SER A 391 -21.84 -42.30 -27.13
C SER A 391 -22.41 -41.21 -26.17
N THR A 392 -21.76 -40.10 -25.82
CA THR A 392 -20.51 -39.45 -26.24
C THR A 392 -20.15 -38.38 -25.19
N ALA A 393 -18.86 -38.08 -25.05
CA ALA A 393 -18.36 -36.83 -24.49
C ALA A 393 -18.15 -35.82 -25.63
N ARG A 394 -18.48 -34.54 -25.42
CA ARG A 394 -17.78 -33.41 -26.07
C ARG A 394 -18.04 -32.06 -25.40
N GLU A 395 -17.01 -31.24 -25.59
CA GLU A 395 -16.77 -29.86 -25.21
C GLU A 395 -17.91 -28.87 -25.47
N SER A 396 -17.98 -27.79 -24.67
CA SER A 396 -17.70 -26.40 -25.08
C SER A 396 -18.59 -25.34 -24.39
N GLU A 397 -17.97 -24.17 -24.19
CA GLU A 397 -18.55 -22.81 -24.19
C GLU A 397 -19.27 -22.20 -22.97
N THR A 398 -18.88 -20.94 -22.77
CA THR A 398 -19.39 -19.85 -21.93
C THR A 398 -20.89 -19.57 -22.06
N PRO A 399 -21.49 -18.86 -21.08
CA PRO A 399 -22.62 -17.99 -21.40
C PRO A 399 -22.38 -16.52 -21.05
N LYS A 400 -22.77 -15.66 -22.01
CA LYS A 400 -23.24 -14.29 -21.82
C LYS A 400 -24.59 -14.32 -21.09
N VAL A 401 -24.90 -13.27 -20.33
CA VAL A 401 -26.25 -12.99 -19.83
C VAL A 401 -26.60 -11.57 -20.26
N ASP A 402 -27.63 -11.45 -21.11
CA ASP A 402 -28.28 -10.20 -21.50
C ASP A 402 -29.51 -9.96 -20.60
N GLU A 403 -29.92 -8.69 -20.60
CA GLU A 403 -30.99 -8.02 -19.86
C GLU A 403 -32.40 -8.57 -20.14
N GLU A 404 -33.28 -8.54 -19.12
CA GLU A 404 -34.57 -7.81 -19.11
C GLU A 404 -35.41 -8.17 -17.86
N GLY A 405 -36.15 -7.19 -17.32
CA GLY A 405 -37.45 -7.45 -16.69
C GLY A 405 -37.56 -7.36 -15.16
N VAL A 406 -37.61 -6.13 -14.65
CA VAL A 406 -38.56 -5.57 -13.66
C VAL A 406 -39.33 -6.57 -12.76
N ASP A 407 -39.10 -6.52 -11.44
CA ASP A 407 -40.22 -6.43 -10.48
C ASP A 407 -39.79 -5.77 -9.17
N VAL A 408 -40.56 -4.78 -8.73
CA VAL A 408 -40.33 -3.92 -7.56
C VAL A 408 -41.33 -4.34 -6.48
N PRO A 409 -40.91 -4.80 -5.29
CA PRO A 409 -41.82 -4.88 -4.15
C PRO A 409 -41.94 -3.51 -3.47
N PRO A 410 -43.14 -3.12 -3.02
CA PRO A 410 -43.45 -1.76 -2.60
C PRO A 410 -42.89 -1.41 -1.21
N ALA A 411 -42.73 -0.10 -1.02
CA ALA A 411 -42.38 0.57 0.22
C ALA A 411 -43.33 0.20 1.37
N GLY A 412 -42.75 -0.26 2.48
CA GLY A 412 -43.44 -0.33 3.76
C GLY A 412 -43.47 1.05 4.40
N GLU A 413 -44.67 1.59 4.59
CA GLU A 413 -44.95 2.75 5.44
C GLU A 413 -44.55 2.48 6.91
N PRO A 414 -44.16 3.52 7.66
CA PRO A 414 -43.81 3.40 9.07
C PRO A 414 -45.07 3.17 9.93
N PRO A 415 -44.97 2.45 11.07
CA PRO A 415 -46.11 2.26 11.96
C PRO A 415 -46.45 3.56 12.71
N GLU A 416 -47.75 3.86 12.73
CA GLU A 416 -48.39 4.93 13.48
C GLU A 416 -48.08 4.88 14.98
N GLU A 417 -47.80 6.07 15.54
CA GLU A 417 -47.79 6.34 16.99
C GLU A 417 -49.17 6.07 17.61
N LYS A 418 -49.20 5.26 18.67
CA LYS A 418 -50.30 5.29 19.66
C LYS A 418 -49.88 6.13 20.87
N PRO A 419 -50.74 7.02 21.37
CA PRO A 419 -50.49 7.72 22.62
C PRO A 419 -50.82 6.80 23.80
N GLY A 420 -49.78 6.34 24.50
CA GLY A 420 -49.89 5.61 25.75
C GLY A 420 -49.86 6.59 26.93
N ASN A 421 -51.05 6.86 27.48
CA ASN A 421 -51.28 7.52 28.75
C ASN A 421 -50.49 6.86 29.90
N GLY A 422 -49.97 7.69 30.82
CA GLY A 422 -50.27 7.51 32.25
C GLY A 422 -49.19 6.93 33.16
N SER A 423 -48.69 7.82 34.01
CA SER A 423 -48.44 7.66 35.45
C SER A 423 -47.35 6.69 35.94
N GLY A 424 -46.37 7.27 36.63
CA GLY A 424 -45.46 6.56 37.53
C GLY A 424 -44.49 7.49 38.23
N SER A 425 -45.00 8.15 39.28
CA SER A 425 -44.34 8.69 40.49
C SER A 425 -43.01 9.45 40.40
#